data_AF-A0A0N4WQJ9-F1
#
_entry.id   AF-A0A0N4WQJ9-F1
#
_cell.length_a   1.000
_cell.length_b   1.000
_cell.length_c   1.000
_cell.angle_alpha   90.00
_cell.angle_beta   90.00
_cell.angle_gamma   90.00
#
_symmetry.space_group_name_H-M   'P 1'
#
loop_
_entity.id
_entity.type
_entity.pdbx_description
1 polymer ?
#
loop_
_entity_poly.entity_id
_entity_poly.type
_entity_poly.pdbx_seq_one_letter_code
_entity_poly.pdbx_strand_id
1 'polypeptide(L)' 'MIGNKKYQEQDPLSNQSYEGTDDYKITEFDFDILIKKVSKVVKGRMLHIWKKEGEELRIYHEQFELKP' A
#
# COMPACT_ATOMS: atom_id res chain seq x y z
N MET A 1 -15.78 3.12 34.58
CA MET A 1 -14.46 3.06 33.93
C MET A 1 -14.60 2.33 32.60
N ILE A 2 -15.02 3.03 31.55
CA ILE A 2 -15.15 2.44 30.21
C ILE A 2 -13.87 2.86 29.47
N GLY A 3 -12.94 1.92 29.30
CA GLY A 3 -11.68 2.18 28.63
C GLY A 3 -11.93 2.54 27.17
N ASN A 4 -11.67 3.79 26.82
CA ASN A 4 -11.61 4.24 25.44
C ASN A 4 -10.48 3.47 24.74
N LYS A 5 -10.80 2.37 24.05
CA LYS A 5 -9.90 1.78 23.06
C LYS A 5 -9.77 2.79 21.93
N LYS A 6 -8.72 3.61 21.98
CA LYS A 6 -8.20 4.31 20.82
C LYS A 6 -7.90 3.22 19.78
N TYR A 7 -8.72 3.13 18.74
CA TYR A 7 -8.29 2.46 17.51
C TYR A 7 -7.11 3.28 17.03
N GLN A 8 -5.89 2.82 17.28
CA GLN A 8 -4.75 3.36 16.57
C GLN A 8 -5.05 3.10 15.10
N GLU A 9 -5.07 4.16 14.29
CA GLU A 9 -4.97 4.03 12.84
C GLU A 9 -3.68 3.25 12.59
N GLN A 10 -3.84 1.94 12.42
CA GLN A 10 -2.75 1.05 12.10
C GLN A 10 -2.36 1.45 10.68
N ASP A 11 -1.19 2.07 10.53
CA ASP A 11 -0.64 2.40 9.21
C ASP A 11 -0.62 1.09 8.41
N PRO A 12 -1.48 0.94 7.38
CA PRO A 12 -1.68 -0.35 6.74
C PRO A 12 -0.49 -0.72 5.86
N LEU A 13 0.49 0.18 5.69
CA LEU A 13 1.65 0.03 4.85
C LEU A 13 2.94 0.02 5.68
N SER A 14 3.88 -0.85 5.32
CA SER A 14 5.20 -0.94 5.96
C SER A 14 6.30 -1.24 4.94
N ASN A 15 7.57 -1.14 5.33
CA ASN A 15 8.73 -1.42 4.46
C ASN A 15 8.68 -0.65 3.12
N GLN A 16 8.32 0.63 3.20
CA GLN A 16 8.10 1.48 2.03
C GLN A 16 9.45 1.89 1.42
N SER A 17 9.61 1.72 0.11
CA SER A 17 10.71 2.28 -0.68
C SER A 17 10.18 3.13 -1.82
N TYR A 18 10.97 4.15 -2.20
CA TYR A 18 10.62 5.13 -3.22
C TYR A 18 11.82 5.38 -4.11
N GLU A 19 11.63 5.16 -5.41
CA GLU A 19 12.61 5.46 -6.45
C GLU A 19 11.91 6.22 -7.58
N GLY A 20 12.66 6.95 -8.40
CA GLY A 20 12.04 7.66 -9.50
C GLY A 20 12.99 8.44 -10.39
N THR A 21 12.42 8.86 -11.52
CA THR A 21 12.99 9.77 -12.51
C THR A 21 12.00 10.92 -12.74
N ASP A 22 12.26 11.79 -13.71
CA ASP A 22 11.33 12.88 -14.07
C ASP A 22 9.97 12.35 -14.58
N ASP A 23 9.99 11.19 -15.24
CA ASP A 23 8.82 10.61 -15.92
C ASP A 23 8.16 9.48 -15.14
N TYR A 24 8.87 8.83 -14.21
CA TYR A 24 8.39 7.66 -13.50
C TYR A 24 8.64 7.72 -12.00
N LYS A 25 7.73 7.16 -11.22
CA LYS A 25 7.93 6.87 -9.79
C LYS A 25 7.68 5.40 -9.53
N ILE A 26 8.57 4.76 -8.80
CA ILE A 26 8.47 3.36 -8.38
C ILE A 26 8.30 3.36 -6.87
N THR A 27 7.31 2.62 -6.40
CA THR A 27 7.05 2.48 -4.96
C THR A 27 6.86 1.02 -4.63
N GLU A 28 7.58 0.53 -3.62
CA GLU A 28 7.32 -0.79 -3.05
C GLU A 28 6.91 -0.65 -1.60
N PHE A 29 5.98 -1.50 -1.16
CA PHE A 29 5.56 -1.52 0.24
C PHE A 29 4.90 -2.85 0.58
N ASP A 30 5.02 -3.26 1.84
CA ASP A 30 4.19 -4.30 2.42
C ASP A 30 2.82 -3.72 2.79
N PHE A 31 1.74 -4.49 2.60
CA PHE A 31 0.38 -4.09 2.96
C PHE A 31 -0.30 -5.13 3.86
N ASP A 32 -1.16 -4.65 4.74
CA ASP A 32 -2.11 -5.43 5.53
C ASP A 32 -3.55 -4.94 5.24
N ILE A 33 -4.39 -5.80 4.64
CA ILE A 33 -5.78 -5.47 4.29
C ILE A 33 -6.75 -6.38 5.06
N LEU A 34 -7.65 -5.77 5.84
CA LEU A 34 -8.76 -6.46 6.48
C LEU A 34 -9.92 -6.68 5.50
N ILE A 35 -10.14 -7.94 5.11
CA ILE A 35 -11.33 -8.33 4.36
C ILE A 35 -12.50 -8.52 5.32
N LYS A 36 -13.28 -7.46 5.53
CA LYS A 36 -14.40 -7.41 6.49
C LYS A 36 -15.40 -8.55 6.35
N LYS A 37 -15.72 -8.97 5.11
CA LYS A 37 -16.71 -10.03 4.84
C LYS A 37 -16.35 -11.38 5.46
N VAL A 38 -15.05 -11.68 5.59
CA VAL A 38 -14.54 -12.95 6.11
C VAL A 38 -13.69 -12.76 7.37
N SER A 39 -13.66 -11.54 7.92
CA SER A 39 -12.83 -11.16 9.08
C SER A 39 -11.39 -11.66 9.00
N LYS A 40 -10.80 -11.66 7.80
CA LYS A 40 -9.44 -12.13 7.52
C LYS A 40 -8.55 -10.96 7.16
N VAL A 41 -7.35 -10.90 7.74
CA VAL A 41 -6.29 -10.01 7.27
C VAL A 41 -5.50 -10.73 6.17
N VAL A 42 -5.38 -10.08 5.03
CA VAL A 42 -4.50 -10.50 3.93
C VAL A 42 -3.29 -9.59 3.94
N LYS A 43 -2.12 -10.22 3.97
CA LYS A 43 -0.83 -9.53 3.96
C LYS A 43 -0.16 -9.75 2.61
N GLY A 44 0.59 -8.77 2.14
CA GLY A 44 1.32 -8.91 0.90
C GLY A 44 2.39 -7.85 0.72
N ARG A 45 3.04 -7.90 -0.44
CA ARG A 45 3.97 -6.88 -0.94
C ARG A 45 3.42 -6.34 -2.26
N MET A 46 3.52 -5.03 -2.44
CA MET A 46 3.10 -4.29 -3.61
C MET A 46 4.32 -3.67 -4.29
N LEU A 47 4.30 -3.65 -5.63
CA LEU A 47 5.12 -2.83 -6.49
C LEU A 47 4.18 -2.00 -7.37
N HIS A 48 4.27 -0.67 -7.27
CA HIS A 48 3.65 0.25 -8.21
C HIS A 48 4.71 0.99 -9.02
N ILE A 49 4.47 1.11 -10.32
CA ILE A 49 5.16 2.05 -11.18
C ILE A 49 4.12 3.06 -11.64
N TRP A 50 4.37 4.33 -11.37
CA TRP A 50 3.57 5.46 -11.79
C TRP A 50 4.29 6.18 -12.91
N LYS A 51 3.55 6.59 -13.93
CA LYS A 51 4.05 7.43 -15.02
C LYS A 51 3.43 8.81 -14.93
N LYS A 52 4.27 9.84 -15.11
CA LYS A 52 3.83 11.22 -15.20
C LYS A 52 3.24 11.47 -16.59
N GLU A 53 2.01 11.96 -16.63
CA GLU A 53 1.31 12.38 -17.85
C GLU A 53 0.85 13.84 -17.68
N GLY A 54 1.67 14.77 -18.15
CA GLY A 54 1.50 16.19 -17.88
C GLY A 54 1.76 16.50 -16.40
N GLU A 55 0.73 16.97 -15.70
CA GLU A 55 0.78 17.26 -14.26
C GLU A 55 0.28 16.08 -13.40
N GLU A 56 -0.27 15.03 -14.02
CA GLU A 56 -0.86 13.89 -13.33
C GLU A 56 0.13 12.72 -13.20
N LEU A 57 0.00 11.95 -12.13
CA LEU A 57 0.61 10.62 -12.02
C LEU A 57 -0.46 9.56 -12.21
N ARG A 58 -0.21 8.59 -13.08
CA ARG A 58 -1.11 7.46 -13.33
C ARG A 58 -0.38 6.16 -13.09
N ILE A 59 -1.10 5.15 -12.58
CA ILE A 59 -0.55 3.80 -12.44
C ILE A 59 -0.22 3.31 -13.84
N TYR A 60 1.06 3.11 -14.09
CA TYR A 60 1.59 2.52 -15.32
C TYR A 60 1.68 1.00 -15.18
N HIS A 61 2.06 0.52 -14.01
CA HIS A 61 2.13 -0.90 -13.68
C HIS A 61 1.84 -1.13 -12.20
N GLU A 62 1.15 -2.23 -11.92
CA GLU A 62 0.89 -2.74 -10.57
C GLU A 62 1.20 -4.24 -10.56
N GLN A 63 1.95 -4.67 -9.56
CA GLN A 63 2.20 -6.07 -9.23
C GLN A 63 2.10 -6.25 -7.73
N PHE A 64 1.50 -7.35 -7.29
CA PHE A 64 1.49 -7.73 -5.88
C PHE A 64 1.71 -9.21 -5.68
N GLU A 65 2.23 -9.55 -4.50
CA GLU A 65 2.39 -10.92 -4.02
C GLU A 65 1.71 -11.05 -2.66
N LEU A 66 0.90 -12.10 -2.49
CA LEU A 66 0.29 -12.41 -1.21
C LEU A 66 1.25 -13.26 -0.37
N LYS A 67 1.41 -12.90 0.91
CA LYS A 67 2.14 -13.72 1.87
C LYS A 67 1.22 -14.88 2.32
N PRO A 68 1.73 -16.13 2.43
CA PRO A 68 0.97 -17.28 2.90
C PRO A 68 0.29 -17.07 4.26
#